data_AF-A0A5J5RYH0-F1
#
_entry.id   AF-A0A5J5RYH0-F1
#
_cell.length_a   1.000
_cell.length_b   1.000
_cell.length_c   1.000
_cell.angle_alpha   90.00
_cell.angle_beta   90.00
_cell.angle_gamma   90.00
#
_symmetry.space_group_name_H-M   'P 1'
#
loop_
_entity.id
_entity.type
_entity.pdbx_description
1 polymer ?
#
loop_
_entity_poly.entity_id
_entity_poly.type
_entity_poly.pdbx_seq_one_letter_code
_entity_poly.pdbx_strand_id
1 'polypeptide(L)'
;MPIEMPKGLPFSVDTFSPSSKRKRHHFLTHAHKDHTSGISSHFSYPIYSTHLTKSLVLLHYPQLDDSLFVGIEVGESIVINDPDEEFQVTAFDSNHCPGAVMFLFEGSFGNILHTGDCRLMPECLQNLPEKYIGRKGKEPQCCFDYVFLDCTFGRFSRNLPSKHSSIRQVVLVCLVIFVLIVLSL
;
A
#
# COMPACT_ATOMS: atom_id res chain seq x y z
N MET A 1 -2.91 -10.06 6.21
CA MET A 1 -4.10 -10.81 5.74
C MET A 1 -5.00 -9.83 5.01
N PRO A 2 -5.13 -9.95 3.67
CA PRO A 2 -5.85 -8.97 2.88
C PRO A 2 -7.36 -9.01 3.18
N ILE A 3 -8.01 -7.85 3.11
CA ILE A 3 -9.41 -7.66 3.48
C ILE A 3 -10.25 -7.56 2.21
N GLU A 4 -11.40 -8.23 2.17
CA GLU A 4 -12.33 -8.07 1.04
C GLU A 4 -12.95 -6.67 1.05
N MET A 5 -12.88 -6.00 -0.09
CA MET A 5 -13.53 -4.71 -0.31
C MET A 5 -15.07 -4.85 -0.25
N PRO A 6 -15.81 -3.81 0.19
CA PRO A 6 -17.25 -3.78 0.21
C PRO A 6 -17.90 -4.27 -1.08
N LYS A 7 -19.07 -4.91 -0.94
CA LYS A 7 -19.87 -5.35 -2.08
C LYS A 7 -20.27 -4.14 -2.93
N GLY A 8 -20.27 -4.32 -4.25
CA GLY A 8 -20.62 -3.26 -5.22
C GLY A 8 -19.43 -2.45 -5.75
N LEU A 9 -18.28 -2.45 -5.08
CA LEU A 9 -17.10 -1.74 -5.62
C LEU A 9 -16.56 -2.41 -6.90
N PRO A 10 -16.13 -1.65 -7.91
CA PRO A 10 -15.65 -2.22 -9.17
C PRO A 10 -14.23 -2.82 -9.06
N PHE A 11 -13.55 -2.58 -7.94
CA PHE A 11 -12.16 -2.95 -7.72
C PHE A 11 -11.94 -3.88 -6.52
N SER A 12 -10.74 -4.45 -6.46
CA SER A 12 -10.17 -5.14 -5.31
C SER A 12 -8.77 -4.61 -5.00
N VAL A 13 -8.34 -4.75 -3.75
CA VAL A 13 -6.98 -4.40 -3.31
C VAL A 13 -6.37 -5.64 -2.65
N ASP A 14 -5.14 -5.99 -3.03
CA ASP A 14 -4.31 -7.07 -2.45
C ASP A 14 -4.96 -8.45 -2.33
N THR A 15 -6.03 -8.70 -3.09
CA THR A 15 -6.78 -9.96 -3.06
C THR A 15 -6.82 -10.61 -4.43
N PHE A 16 -6.43 -11.87 -4.51
CA PHE A 16 -6.48 -12.69 -5.72
C PHE A 16 -7.15 -14.02 -5.43
N SER A 17 -8.47 -14.02 -5.45
CA SER A 17 -9.35 -15.14 -5.14
C SER A 17 -10.44 -15.27 -6.22
N PRO A 18 -11.25 -16.35 -6.21
CA PRO A 18 -12.42 -16.43 -7.08
C PRO A 18 -13.42 -15.28 -6.90
N SER A 19 -13.47 -14.63 -5.72
CA SER A 19 -14.32 -13.46 -5.46
C SER A 19 -13.73 -12.19 -6.08
N SER A 20 -12.45 -11.91 -5.85
CA SER A 20 -11.80 -10.70 -6.38
C SER A 20 -11.59 -10.76 -7.89
N LYS A 21 -11.42 -11.94 -8.49
CA LYS A 21 -11.33 -12.13 -9.95
C LYS A 21 -12.56 -11.60 -10.73
N ARG A 22 -13.70 -11.46 -10.05
CA ARG A 22 -14.92 -10.88 -10.66
C ARG A 22 -14.92 -9.35 -10.68
N LYS A 23 -13.95 -8.71 -10.01
CA LYS A 23 -13.77 -7.26 -10.04
C LYS A 23 -13.11 -6.87 -11.36
N ARG A 24 -13.44 -5.67 -11.86
CA ARG A 24 -12.92 -5.16 -13.14
C ARG A 24 -11.53 -4.57 -13.00
N HIS A 25 -11.16 -4.13 -11.80
CA HIS A 25 -9.87 -3.50 -11.51
C HIS A 25 -9.21 -4.17 -10.30
N HIS A 26 -7.91 -4.41 -10.37
CA HIS A 26 -7.12 -4.93 -9.27
C HIS A 26 -6.04 -3.93 -8.87
N PHE A 27 -5.85 -3.69 -7.59
CA PHE A 27 -4.79 -2.84 -7.07
C PHE A 27 -3.88 -3.67 -6.18
N LEU A 28 -2.57 -3.52 -6.36
CA LEU A 28 -1.57 -4.18 -5.54
C LEU A 28 -0.71 -3.12 -4.84
N THR A 29 -0.82 -3.06 -3.52
CA THR A 29 -0.14 -2.05 -2.70
C THR A 29 1.36 -2.30 -2.65
N HIS A 30 1.80 -3.55 -2.56
CA HIS A 30 3.21 -3.94 -2.48
C HIS A 30 3.44 -5.44 -2.75
N ALA A 31 4.70 -5.83 -2.96
CA ALA A 31 5.11 -7.18 -3.36
C ALA A 31 5.38 -8.14 -2.18
N HIS A 32 4.53 -8.16 -1.14
CA HIS A 32 4.59 -9.21 -0.12
C HIS A 32 3.76 -10.43 -0.49
N LYS A 33 4.19 -11.59 0.00
CA LYS A 33 3.62 -12.90 -0.37
C LYS A 33 2.15 -13.04 0.02
N ASP A 34 1.75 -12.50 1.17
CA ASP A 34 0.36 -12.60 1.64
C ASP A 34 -0.59 -11.63 0.89
N HIS A 35 -0.07 -10.57 0.27
CA HIS A 35 -0.80 -9.63 -0.60
C HIS A 35 -0.84 -10.08 -2.07
N THR A 36 0.08 -10.96 -2.47
CA THR A 36 0.16 -11.56 -3.82
C THR A 36 -0.34 -13.00 -3.85
N SER A 37 -0.87 -13.51 -2.74
CA SER A 37 -1.34 -14.88 -2.62
C SER A 37 -2.50 -15.14 -3.61
N GLY A 38 -2.30 -16.11 -4.50
CA GLY A 38 -3.27 -16.47 -5.53
C GLY A 38 -3.19 -15.64 -6.82
N ILE A 39 -2.27 -14.66 -6.90
CA ILE A 39 -2.14 -13.78 -8.07
C ILE A 39 -1.96 -14.56 -9.37
N SER A 40 -1.21 -15.66 -9.38
CA SER A 40 -1.00 -16.49 -10.57
C SER A 40 -2.23 -17.29 -11.02
N SER A 41 -3.22 -17.48 -10.15
CA SER A 41 -4.41 -18.28 -10.44
C SER A 41 -5.65 -17.41 -10.70
N HIS A 42 -5.70 -16.23 -10.08
CA HIS A 42 -6.90 -15.42 -9.98
C HIS A 42 -6.70 -13.96 -10.41
N PHE A 43 -5.67 -13.68 -11.21
CA PHE A 43 -5.50 -12.37 -11.83
C PHE A 43 -6.56 -12.09 -12.92
N SER A 44 -6.82 -10.81 -13.13
CA SER A 44 -7.43 -10.26 -14.33
C SER A 44 -6.79 -8.90 -14.64
N TYR A 45 -6.77 -8.52 -15.93
CA TYR A 45 -6.30 -7.19 -16.32
C TYR A 45 -7.39 -6.14 -16.04
N PRO A 46 -7.04 -4.93 -15.59
CA PRO A 46 -5.69 -4.46 -15.21
C PRO A 46 -5.34 -4.66 -13.73
N ILE A 47 -4.05 -4.86 -13.44
CA ILE A 47 -3.45 -4.77 -12.11
C ILE A 47 -2.67 -3.45 -11.98
N TYR A 48 -3.16 -2.53 -11.15
CA TYR A 48 -2.48 -1.27 -10.87
C TYR A 48 -1.46 -1.45 -9.74
N SER A 49 -0.23 -1.02 -9.97
CA SER A 49 0.83 -1.02 -8.96
C SER A 49 1.95 -0.05 -9.34
N THR A 50 2.86 0.22 -8.41
CA THR A 50 4.15 0.84 -8.77
C THR A 50 4.98 -0.09 -9.66
N HIS A 51 5.89 0.49 -10.44
CA HIS A 51 6.81 -0.24 -11.30
C HIS A 51 7.73 -1.18 -10.50
N LEU A 52 8.15 -0.76 -9.31
CA LEU A 52 8.99 -1.59 -8.44
C LEU A 52 8.21 -2.80 -7.91
N THR A 53 6.95 -2.59 -7.48
CA THR A 53 6.07 -3.70 -7.08
C THR A 53 5.85 -4.67 -8.24
N LYS A 54 5.54 -4.19 -9.44
CA LYS A 54 5.45 -5.02 -10.66
C LYS A 54 6.72 -5.85 -10.89
N SER A 55 7.88 -5.21 -10.88
CA SER A 55 9.17 -5.87 -11.15
C SER A 55 9.47 -7.00 -10.16
N LEU A 56 9.20 -6.78 -8.87
CA LEU A 56 9.37 -7.80 -7.83
C LEU A 56 8.36 -8.94 -7.99
N VAL A 57 7.11 -8.63 -8.34
CA VAL A 57 6.07 -9.64 -8.60
C VAL A 57 6.45 -10.51 -9.79
N LEU A 58 6.89 -9.93 -10.90
CA LEU A 58 7.30 -10.69 -12.10
C LEU A 58 8.54 -11.56 -11.84
N LEU A 59 9.43 -11.15 -10.95
CA LEU A 59 10.56 -11.99 -10.51
C LEU A 59 10.09 -13.23 -9.74
N HIS A 60 9.06 -13.09 -8.89
CA HIS A 60 8.51 -14.20 -8.12
C HIS A 60 7.49 -15.06 -8.88
N TYR A 61 6.82 -14.47 -9.87
CA TYR A 61 5.78 -15.08 -10.69
C TYR A 61 6.06 -14.85 -12.19
N PRO A 62 7.12 -15.45 -12.75
CA PRO A 62 7.59 -15.20 -14.12
C PRO A 62 6.59 -15.64 -15.22
N GLN A 63 5.53 -16.36 -14.86
CA GLN A 63 4.44 -16.72 -15.75
C GLN A 63 3.43 -15.59 -15.98
N LEU A 64 3.47 -14.52 -15.18
CA LEU A 64 2.63 -13.35 -15.41
C LEU A 64 3.24 -12.49 -16.52
N ASP A 65 2.39 -11.96 -17.38
CA ASP A 65 2.81 -11.06 -18.46
C ASP A 65 2.90 -9.61 -17.97
N ASP A 66 3.91 -8.87 -18.41
CA ASP A 66 4.12 -7.46 -18.03
C ASP A 66 2.91 -6.58 -18.41
N SER A 67 2.23 -6.91 -19.51
CA SER A 67 1.06 -6.17 -20.01
C SER A 67 -0.16 -6.26 -19.10
N LEU A 68 -0.16 -7.17 -18.11
CA LEU A 68 -1.21 -7.24 -17.09
C LEU A 68 -1.21 -6.02 -16.17
N PHE A 69 -0.10 -5.30 -16.09
CA PHE A 69 0.12 -4.25 -15.11
C PHE A 69 -0.03 -2.85 -15.71
N VAL A 70 -0.62 -1.95 -14.92
CA VAL A 70 -0.70 -0.52 -15.20
C VAL A 70 0.05 0.21 -14.09
N GLY A 71 1.02 1.04 -14.48
CA GLY A 71 1.84 1.79 -13.53
C GLY A 71 1.04 2.91 -12.85
N ILE A 72 1.18 3.04 -11.53
CA ILE A 72 0.78 4.21 -10.75
C ILE A 72 1.84 4.46 -9.67
N GLU A 73 2.58 5.56 -9.80
CA GLU A 73 3.66 5.93 -8.89
C GLU A 73 3.19 6.87 -7.77
N VAL A 74 4.01 7.01 -6.73
CA VAL A 74 3.72 7.89 -5.60
C VAL A 74 3.48 9.33 -6.08
N GLY A 75 2.35 9.90 -5.68
CA GLY A 75 1.92 11.25 -6.06
C GLY A 75 1.15 11.30 -7.38
N GLU A 76 1.02 10.19 -8.10
CA GLU A 76 0.23 10.12 -9.33
C GLU A 76 -1.24 9.86 -9.02
N SER A 77 -2.10 10.51 -9.81
CA SER A 77 -3.54 10.29 -9.83
C SER A 77 -3.96 9.81 -11.22
N ILE A 78 -4.75 8.75 -11.27
CA ILE A 78 -5.30 8.17 -12.50
C ILE A 78 -6.81 8.22 -12.41
N VAL A 79 -7.44 8.64 -13.51
CA VAL A 79 -8.88 8.58 -13.68
C VAL A 79 -9.22 7.30 -14.44
N ILE A 80 -10.07 6.46 -13.86
CA ILE A 80 -10.46 5.15 -14.39
C ILE A 80 -11.87 5.23 -14.93
N ASN A 81 -11.99 5.07 -16.25
CA ASN A 81 -13.24 4.98 -16.98
C ASN A 81 -13.85 3.57 -16.82
N ASP A 82 -14.51 3.32 -15.70
CA ASP A 82 -15.24 2.08 -15.46
C ASP A 82 -16.62 2.12 -16.15
N PRO A 83 -17.16 0.98 -16.64
CA PRO A 83 -18.43 0.96 -17.35
C PRO A 83 -19.64 1.45 -16.55
N ASP A 84 -19.61 1.36 -15.22
CA ASP A 84 -20.72 1.82 -14.38
C ASP A 84 -20.57 3.31 -14.09
N GLU A 85 -19.39 3.73 -13.63
CA GLU A 85 -19.08 5.14 -13.36
C GLU A 85 -17.58 5.39 -13.24
N GLU A 86 -17.11 6.55 -13.72
CA GLU A 86 -15.72 6.97 -13.57
C GLU A 86 -15.34 7.17 -12.10
N PHE A 87 -14.11 6.79 -11.74
CA PHE A 87 -13.54 7.09 -10.42
C PHE A 87 -12.05 7.43 -10.52
N GLN A 88 -11.54 8.19 -9.55
CA GLN A 88 -10.14 8.56 -9.45
C GLN A 88 -9.42 7.69 -8.42
N VAL A 89 -8.15 7.37 -8.69
CA VAL A 89 -7.24 6.74 -7.75
C VAL A 89 -5.96 7.54 -7.64
N THR A 90 -5.51 7.79 -6.41
CA THR A 90 -4.21 8.44 -6.15
C THR A 90 -3.34 7.55 -5.26
N ALA A 91 -2.05 7.42 -5.60
CA ALA A 91 -1.10 6.64 -4.83
C ALA A 91 -0.25 7.52 -3.90
N PHE A 92 -0.04 7.06 -2.66
CA PHE A 92 0.79 7.73 -1.65
C PHE A 92 1.81 6.75 -1.07
N ASP A 93 2.97 7.24 -0.62
CA ASP A 93 3.97 6.38 0.05
C ASP A 93 3.42 5.80 1.36
N SER A 94 3.43 4.47 1.51
CA SER A 94 3.01 3.80 2.75
C SER A 94 4.15 3.67 3.78
N ASN A 95 5.38 4.03 3.40
CA ASN A 95 6.58 3.95 4.22
C ASN A 95 6.85 2.54 4.77
N HIS A 96 6.37 1.50 4.09
CA HIS A 96 6.53 0.09 4.49
C HIS A 96 7.79 -0.55 3.91
N CYS A 97 7.78 -0.84 2.62
CA CYS A 97 8.88 -1.44 1.87
C CYS A 97 9.05 -0.74 0.50
N PRO A 98 10.13 -1.01 -0.26
CA PRO A 98 10.33 -0.37 -1.56
C PRO A 98 9.16 -0.64 -2.51
N GLY A 99 8.57 0.44 -3.05
CA GLY A 99 7.44 0.39 -3.96
C GLY A 99 6.06 0.27 -3.30
N ALA A 100 6.01 0.24 -1.96
CA ALA A 100 4.76 0.13 -1.22
C ALA A 100 3.97 1.44 -1.20
N VAL A 101 2.68 1.35 -1.51
CA VAL A 101 1.78 2.51 -1.58
C VAL A 101 0.46 2.31 -0.85
N MET A 102 -0.09 3.41 -0.37
CA MET A 102 -1.50 3.55 -0.04
C MET A 102 -2.26 4.01 -1.28
N PHE A 103 -3.53 3.62 -1.40
CA PHE A 103 -4.41 4.11 -2.46
C PHE A 103 -5.59 4.88 -1.87
N LEU A 104 -5.86 6.06 -2.42
CA LEU A 104 -7.08 6.82 -2.22
C LEU A 104 -7.97 6.66 -3.44
N PHE A 105 -9.18 6.14 -3.25
CA PHE A 105 -10.20 6.01 -4.27
C PHE A 105 -11.29 7.06 -4.04
N GLU A 106 -11.68 7.76 -5.10
CA GLU A 106 -12.72 8.77 -5.06
C GLU A 106 -13.69 8.54 -6.22
N GLY A 107 -14.95 8.30 -5.90
CA GLY A 107 -16.03 8.09 -6.88
C GLY A 107 -17.40 8.19 -6.23
N SER A 108 -18.47 7.87 -6.97
CA SER A 108 -19.84 7.88 -6.42
C SER A 108 -20.09 6.88 -5.29
N PHE A 109 -19.25 5.85 -5.20
CA PHE A 109 -19.24 4.90 -4.09
C PHE A 109 -18.66 5.48 -2.78
N GLY A 110 -18.18 6.73 -2.82
CA GLY A 110 -17.56 7.43 -1.69
C GLY A 110 -16.04 7.51 -1.78
N ASN A 111 -15.44 8.04 -0.72
CA ASN A 111 -14.01 8.25 -0.57
C ASN A 111 -13.41 7.13 0.29
N ILE A 112 -12.49 6.35 -0.28
CA ILE A 112 -11.92 5.17 0.37
C ILE A 112 -10.40 5.29 0.43
N LEU A 113 -9.83 5.24 1.64
CA LEU A 113 -8.39 5.14 1.82
C LEU A 113 -8.02 3.70 2.18
N HIS A 114 -7.15 3.07 1.39
CA HIS A 114 -6.58 1.76 1.68
C HIS A 114 -5.08 1.90 1.94
N THR A 115 -4.64 1.63 3.17
CA THR A 115 -3.24 1.88 3.55
C THR A 115 -2.28 0.80 3.03
N GLY A 116 -2.80 -0.37 2.65
CA GLY A 116 -1.98 -1.56 2.55
C GLY A 116 -1.31 -1.85 3.90
N ASP A 117 -0.15 -2.47 3.86
CA ASP A 117 0.76 -2.44 5.01
C ASP A 117 1.47 -1.09 5.04
N CYS A 118 1.56 -0.49 6.23
CA CYS A 118 2.12 0.84 6.36
C CYS A 118 2.86 1.07 7.67
N ARG A 119 3.79 2.02 7.62
CA ARG A 119 4.38 2.60 8.83
C ARG A 119 4.23 4.10 8.76
N LEU A 120 3.01 4.56 8.99
CA LEU A 120 2.64 5.97 8.85
C LEU A 120 3.50 6.87 9.73
N MET A 121 4.05 7.90 9.10
CA MET A 121 4.62 9.07 9.78
C MET A 121 3.76 10.30 9.44
N PRO A 122 3.81 11.38 10.24
CA PRO A 122 3.04 12.59 9.95
C PRO A 122 3.26 13.14 8.53
N GLU A 123 4.46 12.95 7.98
CA GLU A 123 4.83 13.37 6.62
C GLU A 123 4.06 12.58 5.55
N CYS A 124 3.74 11.29 5.80
CA CYS A 124 2.92 10.48 4.90
C CYS A 124 1.50 11.06 4.76
N LEU A 125 0.96 11.62 5.85
CA LEU A 125 -0.39 12.19 5.90
C LEU A 125 -0.47 13.61 5.33
N GLN A 126 0.65 14.36 5.35
CA GLN A 126 0.72 15.71 4.77
C GLN A 126 0.52 15.72 3.25
N ASN A 127 0.80 14.59 2.59
CA ASN A 127 0.63 14.45 1.15
C ASN A 127 -0.82 14.13 0.76
N LEU A 128 -1.71 13.81 1.71
CA LEU A 128 -3.12 13.63 1.40
C LEU A 128 -3.75 14.96 0.94
N PRO A 129 -4.77 14.93 0.08
CA PRO A 129 -5.45 16.15 -0.36
C PRO A 129 -5.97 16.97 0.83
N GLU A 130 -5.77 18.29 0.82
CA GLU A 130 -6.13 19.18 1.94
C GLU A 130 -7.59 19.04 2.39
N LYS A 131 -8.49 18.66 1.48
CA LYS A 131 -9.91 18.43 1.80
C LYS A 131 -10.14 17.34 2.85
N TYR A 132 -9.22 16.38 3.02
CA TYR A 132 -9.30 15.33 4.04
C TYR A 132 -8.54 15.66 5.33
N ILE A 133 -7.78 16.76 5.36
CA ILE A 133 -6.93 17.11 6.49
C ILE A 133 -7.63 18.17 7.35
N GLY A 134 -8.05 17.77 8.55
CA GLY A 134 -8.51 18.71 9.58
C GLY A 134 -7.35 19.55 10.12
N ARG A 135 -7.54 20.87 10.24
CA ARG A 135 -6.59 21.78 10.89
C ARG A 135 -7.16 22.25 12.22
N LYS A 136 -6.31 22.74 13.12
CA LYS A 136 -6.74 23.20 14.45
C LYS A 136 -7.85 24.26 14.31
N GLY A 137 -9.07 23.93 14.76
CA GLY A 137 -10.25 24.79 14.67
C GLY A 137 -11.01 24.74 13.34
N LYS A 138 -10.66 23.83 12.42
CA LYS A 138 -11.35 23.64 11.14
C LYS A 138 -11.44 22.16 10.79
N GLU A 139 -12.67 21.65 10.75
CA GLU A 139 -12.98 20.30 10.28
C GLU A 139 -12.54 20.11 8.82
N PRO A 140 -12.19 18.87 8.41
CA PRO A 140 -11.91 18.57 7.01
C PRO A 140 -13.14 18.85 6.13
N GLN A 141 -12.90 19.25 4.89
CA GLN A 141 -13.97 19.56 3.92
C GLN A 141 -14.66 18.29 3.39
N CYS A 142 -13.95 17.16 3.41
CA CYS A 142 -14.43 15.86 3.00
C CYS A 142 -14.06 14.82 4.06
N CYS A 143 -14.91 13.80 4.23
CA CYS A 143 -14.61 12.64 5.06
C CYS A 143 -14.30 11.43 4.18
N PHE A 144 -13.57 10.47 4.76
CA PHE A 144 -13.50 9.12 4.22
C PHE A 144 -14.76 8.36 4.64
N ASP A 145 -15.39 7.70 3.67
CA ASP A 145 -16.49 6.78 3.92
C ASP A 145 -15.95 5.45 4.46
N TYR A 146 -14.79 5.02 3.96
CA TYR A 146 -14.07 3.86 4.46
C TYR A 146 -12.57 4.11 4.60
N VAL A 147 -11.98 3.55 5.65
CA VAL A 147 -10.53 3.47 5.84
C VAL A 147 -10.16 2.01 6.11
N PHE A 148 -9.40 1.41 5.20
CA PHE A 148 -8.80 0.08 5.38
C PHE A 148 -7.40 0.28 5.94
N LEU A 149 -7.30 0.10 7.26
CA LEU A 149 -6.11 0.43 8.04
C LEU A 149 -5.28 -0.82 8.38
N ASP A 150 -3.96 -0.72 8.20
CA ASP A 150 -3.01 -1.68 8.78
C ASP A 150 -3.12 -1.68 10.31
N CYS A 151 -3.72 -2.75 10.82
CA CYS A 151 -3.92 -2.96 12.25
C CYS A 151 -2.91 -3.94 12.86
N THR A 152 -1.78 -4.23 12.19
CA THR A 152 -0.78 -5.22 12.65
C THR A 152 -0.36 -4.98 14.10
N PHE A 153 -0.18 -3.71 14.48
CA PHE A 153 0.15 -3.29 15.84
C PHE A 153 -1.01 -2.57 16.56
N GLY A 154 -2.26 -2.71 16.10
CA GLY A 154 -3.41 -1.98 16.65
C GLY A 154 -3.74 -2.29 18.12
N ARG A 155 -3.21 -3.40 18.66
CA ARG A 155 -3.32 -3.77 20.09
C ARG A 155 -1.99 -3.64 20.84
N PHE A 156 -0.94 -3.15 20.19
CA PHE A 156 0.37 -2.98 20.80
C PHE A 156 0.42 -1.64 21.54
N SER A 157 0.64 -1.68 22.86
CA SER A 157 0.54 -0.50 23.73
C SER A 157 1.86 0.25 23.95
N ARG A 158 2.98 -0.25 23.42
CA ARG A 158 4.30 0.37 23.58
C ARG A 158 4.67 1.17 22.35
N ASN A 159 5.48 2.19 22.54
CA ASN A 159 6.05 2.94 21.42
C ASN A 159 7.10 2.07 20.71
N LEU A 160 6.98 1.97 19.38
CA LEU A 160 8.02 1.40 18.53
C LEU A 160 9.12 2.45 18.30
N PRO A 161 10.41 2.10 18.40
CA PRO A 161 11.50 3.02 18.09
C PRO A 161 11.43 3.47 16.62
N SER A 162 11.82 4.71 16.30
CA SER A 162 11.85 5.21 14.92
C SER A 162 12.77 4.39 14.02
N LYS A 163 12.56 4.41 12.68
CA LYS A 163 13.46 3.74 11.72
C LYS A 163 14.92 4.14 11.96
N HIS A 164 15.18 5.44 12.14
CA HIS A 164 16.51 5.96 12.40
C HIS A 164 17.13 5.38 13.69
N SER A 165 16.38 5.34 14.78
CA SER A 165 16.85 4.79 16.05
C SER A 165 17.18 3.30 15.94
N SER A 166 16.30 2.52 15.29
CA SER A 166 16.51 1.10 15.05
C SER A 166 17.76 0.83 14.20
N ILE A 167 17.97 1.58 13.11
CA ILE A 167 19.15 1.46 12.26
C ILE A 167 20.42 1.78 13.06
N ARG A 168 20.41 2.90 13.81
CA ARG A 168 21.56 3.30 14.63
C ARG A 168 21.92 2.23 15.65
N GLN A 169 20.94 1.58 16.28
CA GLN A 169 21.20 0.51 17.23
C GLN A 169 21.88 -0.70 16.57
N VAL A 170 21.42 -1.11 15.37
CA VAL A 170 22.05 -2.21 14.62
C VAL A 170 23.50 -1.86 14.25
N VAL A 171 23.74 -0.65 13.74
CA VAL A 171 25.10 -0.18 13.39
C VAL A 171 26.02 -0.21 14.60
N LEU A 172 25.56 0.28 15.75
CA LEU A 172 26.34 0.26 16.99
C LEU A 172 26.71 -1.17 17.42
N VAL A 173 25.76 -2.10 17.36
CA VAL A 173 26.03 -3.52 17.69
C VAL A 173 27.05 -4.12 16.73
N CYS A 174 26.92 -3.88 15.42
CA CYS A 174 27.88 -4.35 14.43
C CYS A 174 29.29 -3.80 14.66
N LEU A 175 29.42 -2.51 15.03
CA LEU A 175 30.71 -1.89 15.35
C LEU A 175 31.35 -2.50 16.59
N VAL A 176 30.57 -2.74 17.66
CA VAL A 176 31.08 -3.38 18.87
C VAL A 176 31.57 -4.80 18.58
N ILE A 177 30.80 -5.59 17.82
CA ILE A 177 31.22 -6.93 17.41
C ILE A 177 32.51 -6.88 16.59
N PHE A 178 32.62 -5.94 15.64
CA PHE A 178 33.82 -5.78 14.82
C PHE A 178 35.05 -5.44 15.68
N VAL A 179 34.94 -4.47 16.60
CA VAL A 179 36.03 -4.10 17.51
C VAL A 179 36.46 -5.28 18.39
N LEU A 180 35.51 -6.03 18.94
CA LEU A 180 35.81 -7.21 19.75
C LEU A 180 36.54 -8.30 18.96
N ILE A 181 36.16 -8.54 17.70
CA ILE A 181 36.85 -9.49 16.82
C ILE A 181 38.27 -9.02 16.53
N VAL A 182 38.46 -7.75 16.15
CA VAL A 182 39.78 -7.20 15.81
C VAL A 182 40.72 -7.19 17.03
N LEU A 183 40.21 -6.87 18.23
CA LEU A 183 41.01 -6.89 19.46
C LEU A 183 41.30 -8.29 19.99
N SER A 184 40.64 -9.33 19.45
CA SER A 184 40.86 -10.73 19.83
C SER A 184 41.78 -11.50 18.85
N LEU A 185 42.28 -10.82 17.81
CA LEU A 185 43.27 -11.31 16.84
C LEU A 185 44.64 -10.71 17.14
#